data_AF-A0A355DP28-F1
#
_entry.id   AF-A0A355DP28-F1
#
_cell.length_a   1.000
_cell.length_b   1.000
_cell.length_c   1.000
_cell.angle_alpha   90.00
_cell.angle_beta   90.00
_cell.angle_gamma   90.00
#
_symmetry.space_group_name_H-M   'P 1'
#
loop_
_entity.id
_entity.type
_entity.pdbx_description
1 polymer ?
#
loop_
_entity_poly.entity_id
_entity_poly.type
_entity_poly.pdbx_seq_one_letter_code
_entity_poly.pdbx_strand_id
1 'polypeptide(L)'
;MTFFSSTEPILRIKQSALDFQDRQGLLCLHCQIGKKTLFSSFYTRIDQSFMLWGLICAAIFITAQFLPISWTIQAGWWSVLTLMGTVGMVVLTDFWVKVECLRWILYCWVILIIAGVVLTDLSIFLGWGELLIRLCPMWLGLSALGYFCTGLGMRSRAFTLAGFLHLVGIVLLQYVGGWQFLTTGIVMAVSLVVFAEVQWDMNSSSNYKLLTSDQKRFNQKQHQLRQLTC
;
A
#
# COMPACT_ATOMS: atom_id res chain seq x y z
N MET A 1 29.10 -0.16 2.83
CA MET A 1 27.92 -0.47 1.99
C MET A 1 26.71 0.11 2.69
N THR A 2 25.98 1.04 2.07
CA THR A 2 24.78 1.65 2.68
C THR A 2 23.60 0.68 2.57
N PHE A 3 22.80 0.54 3.63
CA PHE A 3 21.60 -0.30 3.62
C PHE A 3 20.56 0.19 2.61
N PHE A 4 20.42 1.52 2.49
CA PHE A 4 19.62 2.18 1.47
C PHE A 4 20.48 2.54 0.24
N SER A 5 19.84 2.55 -0.93
CA SER A 5 20.45 3.13 -2.13
C SER A 5 20.52 4.65 -1.97
N SER A 6 21.73 5.20 -1.88
CA SER A 6 21.91 6.64 -1.68
C SER A 6 21.75 7.46 -2.96
N THR A 7 21.71 6.79 -4.12
CA THR A 7 21.76 7.46 -5.43
C THR A 7 20.39 7.68 -6.05
N GLU A 8 19.35 6.96 -5.62
CA GLU A 8 18.00 7.17 -6.13
C GLU A 8 17.23 8.18 -5.26
N PRO A 9 16.36 9.03 -5.83
CA PRO A 9 15.46 9.86 -5.05
C PRO A 9 14.41 9.00 -4.32
N ILE A 10 13.94 9.46 -3.15
CA ILE A 10 12.97 8.71 -2.32
C ILE A 10 11.64 8.51 -3.08
N LEU A 11 11.13 9.59 -3.67
CA LEU A 11 9.95 9.60 -4.54
C LEU A 11 10.32 10.28 -5.86
N ARG A 12 9.82 9.76 -6.98
CA ARG A 12 9.99 10.35 -8.31
C ARG A 12 8.76 10.15 -9.17
N ILE A 13 8.67 10.92 -10.25
CA ILE A 13 7.66 10.75 -11.29
C ILE A 13 7.81 9.34 -11.89
N LYS A 14 6.69 8.67 -12.19
CA LYS A 14 6.70 7.33 -12.78
C LYS A 14 7.47 7.32 -14.10
N GLN A 15 8.45 6.42 -14.18
CA GLN A 15 9.23 6.21 -15.39
C GLN A 15 8.58 5.16 -16.29
N SER A 16 8.59 5.38 -17.61
CA SER A 16 8.03 4.46 -18.60
C SER A 16 8.91 3.23 -18.85
N ALA A 17 10.18 3.31 -18.47
CA ALA A 17 11.12 2.20 -18.52
C ALA A 17 10.82 1.21 -17.38
N LEU A 18 9.76 0.41 -17.53
CA LEU A 18 9.30 -0.59 -16.55
C LEU A 18 9.98 -1.95 -16.73
N ASP A 19 10.24 -2.63 -15.62
CA ASP A 19 10.78 -3.99 -15.61
C ASP A 19 9.75 -4.99 -16.13
N PHE A 20 10.20 -6.19 -16.50
CA PHE A 20 9.36 -7.21 -17.09
C PHE A 20 8.19 -7.59 -16.18
N GLN A 21 8.43 -7.72 -14.87
CA GLN A 21 7.40 -8.06 -13.90
C GLN A 21 6.35 -6.96 -13.73
N ASP A 22 6.74 -5.69 -13.85
CA ASP A 22 5.83 -4.55 -13.68
C ASP A 22 4.91 -4.37 -14.90
N ARG A 23 5.34 -4.85 -16.08
CA ARG A 23 4.53 -4.84 -17.31
C ARG A 23 3.42 -5.88 -17.31
N GLN A 24 3.54 -6.95 -16.51
CA GLN A 24 2.52 -8.00 -16.50
C GLN A 24 1.25 -7.51 -15.80
N GLY A 25 0.17 -7.33 -16.56
CA GLY A 25 -1.10 -6.80 -16.05
C GLY A 25 -1.08 -5.31 -15.76
N LEU A 26 -0.29 -4.56 -16.54
CA LEU A 26 -0.31 -3.11 -16.55
C LEU A 26 -1.69 -2.61 -16.97
N LEU A 27 -2.29 -1.74 -16.17
CA LEU A 27 -3.51 -1.04 -16.52
C LEU A 27 -3.15 0.34 -17.09
N CYS A 28 -3.41 0.56 -18.36
CA CYS A 28 -3.23 1.86 -19.01
C CYS A 28 -4.58 2.60 -19.01
N LEU A 29 -4.67 3.68 -18.24
CA LEU A 29 -5.82 4.58 -18.26
C LEU A 29 -5.51 5.73 -19.20
N HIS A 30 -6.21 5.76 -20.32
CA HIS A 30 -6.10 6.81 -21.33
C HIS A 30 -7.44 7.51 -21.48
N CYS A 31 -7.54 8.71 -20.92
CA CYS A 31 -8.71 9.57 -21.04
C CYS A 31 -8.41 10.73 -21.98
N GLN A 32 -9.09 10.74 -23.13
CA GLN A 32 -9.08 11.83 -24.11
C GLN A 32 -10.48 12.43 -24.20
N ILE A 33 -10.57 13.76 -24.17
CA ILE A 33 -11.78 14.49 -24.54
C ILE A 33 -11.45 15.32 -25.78
N GLY A 34 -12.05 14.94 -26.91
CA GLY A 34 -11.78 15.54 -28.22
C GLY A 34 -10.33 15.31 -28.66
N LYS A 35 -9.60 16.39 -28.96
CA LYS A 35 -8.18 16.34 -29.37
C LYS A 35 -7.18 16.49 -28.21
N LYS A 36 -7.66 16.64 -26.96
CA LYS A 36 -6.80 16.82 -25.79
C LYS A 36 -6.78 15.55 -24.94
N THR A 37 -5.58 15.02 -24.71
CA THR A 37 -5.33 14.01 -23.67
C THR A 37 -5.45 14.66 -22.31
N LEU A 38 -6.48 14.31 -21.55
CA LEU A 38 -6.68 14.82 -20.19
C LEU A 38 -5.82 14.05 -19.18
N PHE A 39 -5.75 12.73 -19.34
CA PHE A 39 -5.00 11.87 -18.44
C PHE A 39 -4.51 10.63 -19.18
N SER A 40 -3.22 10.35 -19.12
CA SER A 40 -2.62 9.11 -19.62
C SER A 40 -1.65 8.61 -18.56
N SER A 41 -2.09 7.63 -17.77
CA SER A 41 -1.25 7.03 -16.72
C SER A 41 -1.29 5.51 -16.83
N PHE A 42 -0.24 4.88 -16.32
CA PHE A 42 -0.13 3.44 -16.24
C PHE A 42 -0.01 3.00 -14.78
N TYR A 43 -0.69 1.92 -14.45
CA TYR A 43 -0.75 1.36 -13.11
C TYR A 43 -0.27 -0.09 -13.14
N THR A 44 0.84 -0.33 -12.46
CA THR A 44 1.33 -1.70 -12.22
C THR A 44 0.34 -2.46 -11.32
N ARG A 45 0.50 -3.78 -11.19
CA ARG A 45 -0.34 -4.54 -10.26
C ARG A 45 -0.15 -4.11 -8.81
N ILE A 46 1.04 -3.65 -8.44
CA ILE A 46 1.27 -3.07 -7.11
C ILE A 46 0.50 -1.78 -6.95
N ASP A 47 0.54 -0.89 -7.94
CA ASP A 47 -0.20 0.38 -7.89
C ASP A 47 -1.72 0.12 -7.79
N GLN A 48 -2.22 -0.87 -8.52
CA GLN A 48 -3.62 -1.30 -8.43
C GLN A 48 -3.96 -1.83 -7.03
N SER A 49 -3.04 -2.57 -6.39
CA SER A 49 -3.22 -3.03 -5.01
C SER A 49 -3.27 -1.86 -4.02
N PHE A 50 -2.41 -0.86 -4.19
CA PHE A 50 -2.45 0.35 -3.37
C PHE A 50 -3.74 1.14 -3.58
N MET A 51 -4.20 1.31 -4.82
CA MET A 51 -5.48 1.98 -5.10
C MET A 51 -6.67 1.22 -4.51
N LEU A 52 -6.70 -0.11 -4.66
CA LEU A 52 -7.73 -0.97 -4.06
C LEU A 52 -7.81 -0.74 -2.54
N TRP A 53 -6.68 -0.82 -1.85
CA TRP A 53 -6.64 -0.59 -0.41
C TRP A 53 -6.95 0.84 -0.02
N GLY A 54 -6.53 1.84 -0.81
CA GLY A 54 -6.85 3.24 -0.56
C GLY A 54 -8.37 3.47 -0.56
N LEU A 55 -9.07 2.87 -1.53
CA LEU A 55 -10.53 2.92 -1.61
C LEU A 55 -11.20 2.17 -0.45
N ILE A 56 -10.70 0.99 -0.10
CA ILE A 56 -11.23 0.21 1.03
C ILE A 56 -11.07 0.97 2.35
N CYS A 57 -9.89 1.51 2.62
CA CYS A 57 -9.62 2.32 3.80
C CYS A 57 -10.52 3.55 3.84
N ALA A 58 -10.63 4.29 2.73
CA ALA A 58 -11.53 5.44 2.64
C ALA A 58 -12.98 5.04 2.95
N ALA A 59 -13.48 3.96 2.34
CA ALA A 59 -14.83 3.48 2.58
C ALA A 59 -15.07 3.10 4.05
N ILE A 60 -14.19 2.29 4.65
CA ILE A 60 -14.32 1.86 6.05
C ILE A 60 -14.33 3.05 7.00
N PHE A 61 -13.35 3.94 6.88
CA PHE A 61 -13.18 5.04 7.85
C PHE A 61 -14.17 6.19 7.65
N ILE A 62 -14.62 6.46 6.41
CA ILE A 62 -15.69 7.43 6.15
C ILE A 62 -17.02 6.88 6.69
N THR A 63 -17.31 5.60 6.46
CA THR A 63 -18.53 5.00 7.01
C THR A 63 -18.52 4.96 8.53
N ALA A 64 -17.39 4.61 9.16
CA ALA A 64 -17.22 4.64 10.61
C ALA A 64 -17.44 6.05 11.20
N GLN A 65 -17.00 7.11 10.49
CA GLN A 65 -17.09 8.48 10.98
C GLN A 65 -18.51 9.05 10.89
N PHE A 66 -19.21 8.80 9.79
CA PHE A 66 -20.39 9.60 9.42
C PHE A 66 -21.68 8.81 9.34
N LEU A 67 -21.64 7.49 9.12
CA LEU A 67 -22.86 6.73 8.93
C LEU A 67 -23.43 6.30 10.29
N PRO A 68 -24.70 6.66 10.59
CA PRO A 68 -25.37 6.27 11.83
C PRO A 68 -25.91 4.84 11.74
N ILE A 69 -25.07 3.89 11.32
CA ILE A 69 -25.37 2.46 11.24
C ILE A 69 -24.77 1.77 12.47
N SER A 70 -25.40 0.71 12.97
CA SER A 70 -24.86 -0.02 14.12
C SER A 70 -23.46 -0.57 13.82
N TRP A 71 -22.57 -0.47 14.82
CA TRP A 71 -21.17 -0.96 14.72
C TRP A 71 -21.10 -2.42 14.32
N THR A 72 -22.04 -3.25 14.77
CA THR A 72 -22.12 -4.68 14.43
C THR A 72 -22.37 -4.92 12.94
N ILE A 73 -23.27 -4.15 12.33
CA ILE A 73 -23.55 -4.26 10.89
C ILE A 73 -22.35 -3.75 10.09
N GLN A 74 -21.77 -2.62 10.51
CA GLN A 74 -20.59 -2.05 9.86
C GLN A 74 -19.40 -3.02 9.92
N ALA A 75 -19.12 -3.62 11.08
CA ALA A 75 -18.08 -4.63 11.26
C ALA A 75 -18.23 -5.81 10.28
N GLY A 76 -19.44 -6.37 10.16
CA GLY A 76 -19.68 -7.46 9.21
C GLY A 76 -19.36 -7.08 7.77
N TRP A 77 -19.79 -5.90 7.31
CA TRP A 77 -19.49 -5.41 5.96
C TRP A 77 -18.00 -5.11 5.76
N TRP A 78 -17.36 -4.50 6.74
CA TRP A 78 -15.93 -4.19 6.70
C TRP A 78 -15.08 -5.45 6.67
N SER A 79 -15.43 -6.50 7.42
CA SER A 79 -14.73 -7.78 7.40
C SER A 79 -14.83 -8.46 6.03
N VAL A 80 -16.00 -8.44 5.40
CA VAL A 80 -16.18 -8.95 4.02
C VAL A 80 -15.34 -8.13 3.03
N LEU A 81 -15.43 -6.81 3.09
CA LEU A 81 -14.69 -5.92 2.19
C LEU A 81 -13.17 -6.08 2.35
N THR A 82 -12.70 -6.20 3.59
CA THR A 82 -11.28 -6.39 3.93
C THR A 82 -10.78 -7.75 3.46
N LEU A 83 -11.58 -8.81 3.57
CA LEU A 83 -11.24 -10.13 3.05
C LEU A 83 -11.14 -10.11 1.52
N MET A 84 -12.11 -9.50 0.83
CA MET A 84 -12.06 -9.33 -0.63
C MET A 84 -10.85 -8.51 -1.07
N GLY A 85 -10.54 -7.42 -0.36
CA GLY A 85 -9.35 -6.60 -0.58
C GLY A 85 -8.05 -7.38 -0.41
N THR A 86 -7.99 -8.22 0.63
CA THR A 86 -6.83 -9.08 0.91
C THR A 86 -6.61 -10.11 -0.19
N VAL A 87 -7.67 -10.77 -0.64
CA VAL A 87 -7.60 -11.70 -1.78
C VAL A 87 -7.15 -10.96 -3.05
N GLY A 88 -7.71 -9.78 -3.33
CA GLY A 88 -7.33 -8.93 -4.45
C GLY A 88 -5.84 -8.56 -4.43
N MET A 89 -5.35 -8.08 -3.29
CA MET A 89 -3.93 -7.77 -3.08
C MET A 89 -3.05 -8.99 -3.32
N VAL A 90 -3.39 -10.15 -2.77
CA VAL A 90 -2.62 -11.39 -2.97
C VAL A 90 -2.55 -11.74 -4.45
N VAL A 91 -3.68 -11.74 -5.16
CA VAL A 91 -3.73 -12.06 -6.60
C VAL A 91 -2.91 -11.07 -7.44
N LEU A 92 -3.01 -9.77 -7.13
CA LEU A 92 -2.29 -8.73 -7.86
C LEU A 92 -0.78 -8.81 -7.62
N THR A 93 -0.35 -9.07 -6.39
CA THR A 93 1.06 -8.95 -5.98
C THR A 93 1.84 -10.27 -5.99
N ASP A 94 1.18 -11.43 -6.00
CA ASP A 94 1.83 -12.75 -5.84
C ASP A 94 2.97 -13.00 -6.84
N PHE A 95 2.75 -12.69 -8.12
CA PHE A 95 3.79 -12.86 -9.14
C PHE A 95 4.99 -11.95 -8.86
N TRP A 96 4.74 -10.69 -8.54
CA TRP A 96 5.78 -9.71 -8.29
C TRP A 96 6.62 -10.07 -7.06
N VAL A 97 5.98 -10.41 -5.94
CA VAL A 97 6.70 -10.79 -4.70
C VAL A 97 7.47 -12.10 -4.85
N LYS A 98 7.05 -13.00 -5.76
CA LYS A 98 7.82 -14.20 -6.10
C LYS A 98 9.09 -13.83 -6.86
N VAL A 99 8.98 -12.98 -7.89
CA VAL A 99 10.13 -12.52 -8.70
C VAL A 99 11.17 -11.79 -7.85
N GLU A 100 10.73 -10.89 -6.96
CA GLU A 100 11.60 -10.10 -6.08
C GLU A 100 12.07 -10.86 -4.83
N CYS A 101 11.63 -12.11 -4.63
CA CYS A 101 11.89 -12.89 -3.41
C CYS A 101 11.36 -12.23 -2.11
N LEU A 102 10.25 -11.48 -2.19
CA LEU A 102 9.63 -10.71 -1.10
C LEU A 102 8.32 -11.31 -0.58
N ARG A 103 8.08 -12.60 -0.79
CA ARG A 103 6.83 -13.29 -0.36
C ARG A 103 6.51 -13.10 1.12
N TRP A 104 7.53 -12.98 1.97
CA TRP A 104 7.36 -12.77 3.40
C TRP A 104 6.69 -11.42 3.73
N ILE A 105 6.91 -10.37 2.91
CA ILE A 105 6.24 -9.07 3.08
C ILE A 105 4.73 -9.23 2.84
N LEU A 106 4.35 -9.99 1.81
CA LEU A 106 2.95 -10.27 1.53
C LEU A 106 2.29 -11.03 2.69
N TYR A 107 2.95 -12.05 3.23
CA TYR A 107 2.46 -12.77 4.40
C TYR A 107 2.36 -11.89 5.64
N CYS A 108 3.33 -11.00 5.85
CA CYS A 108 3.30 -10.02 6.93
C CYS A 108 2.04 -9.14 6.86
N TRP A 109 1.76 -8.54 5.69
CA TRP A 109 0.54 -7.74 5.50
C TRP A 109 -0.74 -8.55 5.74
N VAL A 110 -0.84 -9.76 5.19
CA VAL A 110 -2.01 -10.63 5.40
C VAL A 110 -2.23 -10.91 6.88
N ILE A 111 -1.17 -11.25 7.63
CA ILE A 111 -1.26 -11.50 9.07
C ILE A 111 -1.70 -10.24 9.83
N LEU A 112 -1.11 -9.08 9.52
CA LEU A 112 -1.45 -7.81 10.19
C LEU A 112 -2.90 -7.41 9.92
N ILE A 113 -3.38 -7.56 8.69
CA ILE A 113 -4.76 -7.25 8.30
C ILE A 113 -5.74 -8.19 9.02
N ILE A 114 -5.50 -9.50 8.99
CA ILE A 114 -6.36 -10.48 9.66
C ILE A 114 -6.39 -10.23 11.17
N ALA A 115 -5.23 -9.98 11.78
CA ALA A 115 -5.16 -9.65 13.20
C ALA A 115 -5.94 -8.38 13.53
N GLY A 116 -5.81 -7.32 12.72
CA GLY A 116 -6.55 -6.07 12.88
C GLY A 116 -8.06 -6.25 12.76
N VAL A 117 -8.53 -7.04 11.79
CA VAL A 117 -9.96 -7.38 11.63
C VAL A 117 -10.47 -8.16 12.84
N VAL A 118 -9.78 -9.23 13.22
CA VAL A 118 -10.19 -10.07 14.37
C VAL A 118 -10.26 -9.23 15.65
N LEU A 119 -9.27 -8.39 15.91
CA LEU A 119 -9.28 -7.49 17.07
C LEU A 119 -10.42 -6.46 17.00
N THR A 120 -10.68 -5.90 15.83
CA THR A 120 -11.80 -4.97 15.61
C THR A 120 -13.13 -5.66 15.89
N ASP A 121 -13.36 -6.84 15.31
CA ASP A 121 -14.59 -7.60 15.46
C ASP A 121 -14.79 -8.03 16.92
N LEU A 122 -13.76 -8.60 17.56
CA LEU A 122 -13.84 -8.95 18.99
C LEU A 122 -14.17 -7.72 19.85
N SER A 123 -13.61 -6.54 19.53
CA SER A 123 -13.92 -5.33 20.27
C SER A 123 -15.39 -4.89 20.15
N ILE A 124 -16.00 -5.10 18.99
CA ILE A 124 -17.38 -4.69 18.71
C ILE A 124 -18.36 -5.74 19.24
N PHE A 125 -18.13 -7.02 18.96
CA PHE A 125 -19.06 -8.10 19.33
C PHE A 125 -19.00 -8.44 20.82
N LEU A 126 -17.83 -8.35 21.46
CA LEU A 126 -17.68 -8.59 22.90
C LEU A 126 -17.77 -7.32 23.74
N GLY A 127 -17.94 -6.15 23.11
CA GLY A 127 -18.01 -4.87 23.81
C GLY A 127 -16.71 -4.50 24.54
N TRP A 128 -15.54 -4.85 23.98
CA TRP A 128 -14.24 -4.52 24.58
C TRP A 128 -13.93 -3.03 24.43
N GLY A 129 -14.52 -2.22 25.32
CA GLY A 129 -14.48 -0.75 25.25
C GLY A 129 -13.08 -0.15 25.15
N GLU A 130 -12.10 -0.68 25.90
CA GLU A 130 -10.70 -0.22 25.84
C GLU A 130 -10.08 -0.36 24.44
N LEU A 131 -10.40 -1.44 23.72
CA LEU A 131 -9.92 -1.65 22.36
C LEU A 131 -10.74 -0.81 21.37
N LEU A 132 -12.05 -0.70 21.60
CA LEU A 132 -12.97 0.07 20.76
C LEU A 132 -12.55 1.55 20.67
N ILE A 133 -12.20 2.18 21.80
CA ILE A 133 -11.71 3.57 21.84
C ILE A 133 -10.30 3.73 21.26
N ARG A 134 -9.59 2.63 21.01
CA ARG A 134 -8.22 2.60 20.45
C ARG A 134 -8.15 2.00 19.05
N LEU A 135 -9.27 1.82 18.35
CA LEU A 135 -9.28 1.24 17.00
C LEU A 135 -8.45 2.07 16.01
N CYS A 136 -8.62 3.39 16.00
CA CYS A 136 -7.86 4.28 15.13
C CYS A 136 -6.34 4.19 15.35
N PRO A 137 -5.81 4.39 16.57
CA PRO A 137 -4.38 4.24 16.81
C PRO A 137 -3.88 2.81 16.59
N MET A 138 -4.70 1.78 16.83
CA MET A 138 -4.37 0.39 16.51
C MET A 138 -4.14 0.19 15.01
N TRP A 139 -5.07 0.63 14.15
CA TRP A 139 -4.95 0.49 12.69
C TRP A 139 -3.80 1.29 12.11
N LEU A 140 -3.54 2.49 12.63
CA LEU A 140 -2.32 3.25 12.27
C LEU A 140 -1.06 2.52 12.72
N GLY A 141 -1.05 1.92 13.91
CA GLY A 141 0.07 1.14 14.42
C GLY A 141 0.38 -0.11 13.59
N LEU A 142 -0.67 -0.88 13.22
CA LEU A 142 -0.53 -2.03 12.33
C LEU A 142 -0.01 -1.62 10.95
N SER A 143 -0.51 -0.50 10.42
CA SER A 143 -0.03 0.07 9.16
C SER A 143 1.44 0.50 9.26
N ALA A 144 1.81 1.18 10.36
CA ALA A 144 3.19 1.57 10.61
C ALA A 144 4.12 0.36 10.62
N LEU A 145 3.74 -0.71 11.32
CA LEU A 145 4.49 -1.96 11.36
C LEU A 145 4.62 -2.59 9.96
N GLY A 146 3.51 -2.68 9.20
CA GLY A 146 3.53 -3.18 7.83
C GLY A 146 4.44 -2.37 6.91
N TYR A 147 4.42 -1.04 7.04
CA TYR A 147 5.29 -0.14 6.29
C TYR A 147 6.77 -0.26 6.68
N PHE A 148 7.09 -0.46 7.96
CA PHE A 148 8.47 -0.76 8.37
C PHE A 148 8.95 -2.11 7.83
N CYS A 149 8.12 -3.15 7.91
CA CYS A 149 8.45 -4.45 7.31
C CYS A 149 8.68 -4.33 5.80
N THR A 150 7.83 -3.56 5.10
CA THR A 150 7.96 -3.29 3.66
C THR A 150 9.25 -2.51 3.37
N GLY A 151 9.52 -1.44 4.13
CA GLY A 151 10.73 -0.63 4.02
C GLY A 151 12.01 -1.42 4.25
N LEU A 152 12.02 -2.34 5.23
CA LEU A 152 13.15 -3.24 5.48
C LEU A 152 13.33 -4.25 4.36
N GLY A 153 12.25 -4.91 3.91
CA GLY A 153 12.33 -5.95 2.89
C GLY A 153 12.71 -5.42 1.52
N MET A 154 12.22 -4.24 1.16
CA MET A 154 12.51 -3.59 -0.13
C MET A 154 13.70 -2.63 -0.06
N ARG A 155 14.24 -2.42 1.15
CA ARG A 155 15.28 -1.43 1.46
C ARG A 155 14.87 -0.04 0.93
N SER A 156 13.63 0.34 1.21
CA SER A 156 13.00 1.58 0.75
C SER A 156 12.91 2.60 1.88
N ARG A 157 13.42 3.81 1.62
CA ARG A 157 13.25 4.94 2.54
C ARG A 157 11.82 5.45 2.49
N ALA A 158 11.17 5.41 1.33
CA ALA A 158 9.80 5.88 1.16
C ALA A 158 8.82 5.13 2.07
N PHE A 159 8.87 3.79 2.07
CA PHE A 159 8.02 2.99 2.97
C PHE A 159 8.41 3.12 4.44
N THR A 160 9.71 3.30 4.75
CA THR A 160 10.14 3.57 6.13
C THR A 160 9.57 4.89 6.63
N LEU A 161 9.59 5.94 5.81
CA LEU A 161 9.00 7.24 6.12
C LEU A 161 7.47 7.16 6.26
N ALA A 162 6.80 6.36 5.45
CA ALA A 162 5.37 6.10 5.64
C ALA A 162 5.08 5.43 6.98
N GLY A 163 5.94 4.52 7.45
CA GLY A 163 5.85 3.95 8.80
C GLY A 163 5.85 5.04 9.88
N PHE A 164 6.81 5.97 9.81
CA PHE A 164 6.86 7.12 10.71
C PHE A 164 5.64 8.05 10.56
N LEU A 165 5.17 8.29 9.34
CA LEU A 165 3.98 9.11 9.09
C LEU A 165 2.75 8.56 9.81
N HIS A 166 2.59 7.23 9.85
CA HIS A 166 1.49 6.59 10.57
C HIS A 166 1.65 6.70 12.09
N LEU A 167 2.88 6.61 12.61
CA LEU A 167 3.14 6.88 14.04
C LEU A 167 2.88 8.35 14.42
N VAL A 168 3.24 9.30 13.55
CA VAL A 168 2.87 10.71 13.71
C VAL A 168 1.35 10.84 13.67
N GLY A 169 0.67 10.12 12.78
CA GLY A 169 -0.78 10.01 12.74
C GLY A 169 -1.38 9.64 14.09
N ILE A 170 -0.81 8.64 14.80
CA ILE A 170 -1.26 8.25 16.15
C ILE A 170 -1.19 9.43 17.13
N VAL A 171 -0.10 10.19 17.11
CA VAL A 171 0.06 11.38 17.95
C VAL A 171 -0.98 12.45 17.57
N LEU A 172 -1.21 12.66 16.27
CA LEU A 172 -2.20 13.62 15.76
C LEU A 172 -3.64 13.27 16.19
N LEU A 173 -3.96 11.99 16.38
CA LEU A 173 -5.30 11.57 16.84
C LEU A 173 -5.71 12.19 18.19
N GLN A 174 -4.74 12.57 19.03
CA GLN A 174 -5.02 13.22 20.31
C GLN A 174 -5.60 14.63 20.16
N TYR A 175 -5.42 15.26 18.99
CA TYR A 175 -5.82 16.65 18.75
C TYR A 175 -7.10 16.78 17.92
N VAL A 176 -7.61 15.69 17.34
CA VAL A 176 -8.77 15.72 16.42
C VAL A 176 -10.08 15.28 17.07
N GLY A 177 -10.06 14.88 18.35
CA GLY A 177 -11.27 14.56 19.14
C GLY A 177 -12.16 13.52 18.46
N GLY A 178 -13.41 13.89 18.15
CA GLY A 178 -14.37 12.99 17.50
C GLY A 178 -14.05 12.64 16.03
N TRP A 179 -13.07 13.29 15.41
CA TRP A 179 -12.70 13.10 13.99
C TRP A 179 -11.62 12.03 13.76
N GLN A 180 -11.39 11.16 14.74
CA GLN A 180 -10.31 10.17 14.69
C GLN A 180 -10.45 9.18 13.53
N PHE A 181 -11.67 8.72 13.21
CA PHE A 181 -11.88 7.78 12.13
C PHE A 181 -11.57 8.41 10.78
N LEU A 182 -12.09 9.62 10.51
CA LEU A 182 -11.76 10.34 9.28
C LEU A 182 -10.25 10.61 9.16
N THR A 183 -9.63 11.09 10.23
CA THR A 183 -8.18 11.39 10.23
C THR A 183 -7.37 10.14 9.92
N THR A 184 -7.72 8.99 10.53
CA THR A 184 -7.08 7.71 10.26
C THR A 184 -7.26 7.29 8.80
N GLY A 185 -8.49 7.38 8.29
CA GLY A 185 -8.82 7.07 6.90
C GLY A 185 -8.03 7.92 5.90
N ILE A 186 -7.90 9.22 6.17
CA ILE A 186 -7.12 10.15 5.33
C ILE A 186 -5.63 9.73 5.33
N VAL A 187 -5.03 9.52 6.50
CA VAL A 187 -3.60 9.16 6.59
C VAL A 187 -3.32 7.87 5.82
N MET A 188 -4.15 6.84 6.01
CA MET A 188 -3.98 5.54 5.35
C MET A 188 -4.24 5.64 3.83
N ALA A 189 -5.38 6.20 3.42
CA ALA A 189 -5.77 6.28 2.01
C ALA A 189 -4.85 7.19 1.20
N VAL A 190 -4.47 8.36 1.73
CA VAL A 190 -3.55 9.28 1.03
C VAL A 190 -2.18 8.64 0.86
N SER A 191 -1.66 7.95 1.88
CA SER A 191 -0.38 7.24 1.76
C SER A 191 -0.40 6.22 0.62
N LEU A 192 -1.48 5.43 0.53
CA LEU A 192 -1.66 4.43 -0.53
C LEU A 192 -1.81 5.08 -1.91
N VAL A 193 -2.60 6.16 -2.03
CA VAL A 193 -2.76 6.90 -3.28
C VAL A 193 -1.42 7.49 -3.73
N VAL A 194 -0.64 8.10 -2.82
CA VAL A 194 0.70 8.60 -3.13
C VAL A 194 1.56 7.47 -3.69
N PHE A 195 1.63 6.31 -3.02
CA PHE A 195 2.42 5.18 -3.50
C PHE A 195 1.95 4.59 -4.82
N ALA A 196 0.68 4.74 -5.17
CA ALA A 196 0.16 4.34 -6.47
C ALA A 196 0.38 5.39 -7.57
N GLU A 197 0.57 6.66 -7.24
CA GLU A 197 0.75 7.75 -8.23
C GLU A 197 2.23 8.05 -8.50
N VAL A 198 3.11 7.88 -7.51
CA VAL A 198 4.55 8.14 -7.66
C VAL A 198 5.36 6.85 -7.63
N GLN A 199 6.54 6.88 -8.25
CA GLN A 199 7.50 5.81 -8.11
C GLN A 199 8.36 6.04 -6.85
N TRP A 200 8.55 4.99 -6.07
CA TRP A 200 9.27 5.01 -4.80
C TRP A 200 10.62 4.27 -4.92
N ASP A 201 11.54 4.56 -4.02
CA ASP A 201 12.88 3.97 -4.03
C ASP A 201 12.86 2.49 -3.66
N MET A 202 13.49 1.65 -4.49
CA MET A 202 13.59 0.21 -4.28
C MET A 202 14.98 -0.29 -4.61
N ASN A 203 15.55 -1.10 -3.72
CA ASN A 203 16.74 -1.87 -4.09
C ASN A 203 16.30 -3.25 -4.60
N SER A 204 15.98 -3.33 -5.90
CA SER A 204 15.52 -4.55 -6.56
C SER A 204 16.52 -5.69 -6.43
N SER A 205 16.04 -6.92 -6.29
CA SER A 205 16.94 -8.08 -6.16
C SER A 205 17.77 -8.28 -7.42
N SER A 206 19.09 -8.37 -7.32
CA SER A 206 19.93 -8.74 -8.46
C SER A 206 19.80 -10.22 -8.87
N ASN A 207 19.16 -11.05 -8.03
CA ASN A 207 19.09 -12.49 -8.18
C ASN A 207 17.67 -12.98 -8.46
N TYR A 208 17.14 -12.60 -9.63
CA TYR A 208 15.83 -13.05 -10.10
C TYR A 208 15.87 -14.55 -10.46
N LYS A 209 15.45 -15.44 -9.56
CA LYS A 209 15.47 -16.89 -9.84
C LYS A 209 14.41 -17.33 -10.85
N LEU A 210 13.31 -16.58 -10.95
CA LEU A 210 12.14 -16.91 -11.79
C LEU A 210 12.20 -16.31 -13.20
N LEU A 211 13.08 -15.34 -13.45
CA LEU A 211 13.22 -14.72 -14.76
C LEU A 211 14.23 -15.47 -15.63
N THR A 212 13.89 -15.63 -16.91
CA THR A 212 14.80 -16.13 -17.96
C THR A 212 15.97 -15.15 -18.17
N SER A 213 17.05 -15.63 -18.79
CA SER A 213 18.23 -14.80 -19.09
C SER A 213 17.88 -13.57 -19.94
N ASP A 214 16.97 -13.70 -20.90
CA ASP A 214 16.53 -12.60 -21.75
C ASP A 214 15.72 -11.56 -20.96
N GLN A 215 14.84 -12.00 -20.07
CA GLN A 215 14.08 -11.11 -19.18
C GLN A 215 15.00 -10.37 -18.20
N LYS A 216 16.05 -11.03 -17.67
CA LYS A 216 17.06 -10.37 -16.84
C LYS A 216 17.81 -9.29 -17.61
N ARG A 217 18.24 -9.61 -18.84
CA ARG A 217 18.92 -8.65 -19.72
C ARG A 217 18.00 -7.48 -20.08
N PHE A 218 16.72 -7.74 -20.26
CA PHE A 218 15.71 -6.71 -20.45
C PHE A 218 15.64 -5.76 -19.24
N ASN A 219 15.50 -6.28 -18.01
CA ASN A 219 15.48 -5.46 -16.79
C ASN A 219 16.76 -4.64 -16.63
N GLN A 220 17.93 -5.21 -16.93
CA GLN A 220 19.21 -4.47 -16.90
C GLN A 220 19.21 -3.29 -17.88
N LYS A 221 18.71 -3.49 -19.10
CA LYS A 221 18.57 -2.40 -20.07
C LYS A 221 17.61 -1.32 -19.57
N GLN A 222 16.48 -1.70 -18.97
CA GLN A 222 15.55 -0.73 -18.40
C GLN A 222 16.19 0.06 -17.25
N HIS A 223 16.92 -0.61 -16.36
CA HIS A 223 17.65 0.06 -15.28
C HIS A 223 18.67 1.08 -15.82
N GLN A 224 19.43 0.73 -16.85
CA GLN A 224 20.36 1.66 -17.50
C GLN A 224 19.62 2.87 -18.11
N LEU A 225 18.50 2.65 -18.78
CA LEU A 225 17.68 3.75 -19.33
C LEU A 225 17.19 4.70 -18.23
N ARG A 226 16.82 4.17 -17.05
CA ARG A 226 16.38 4.98 -15.90
C ARG A 226 17.51 5.86 -15.33
N GLN A 227 18.76 5.40 -15.38
CA GLN A 227 19.91 6.21 -14.94
C GLN A 227 20.28 7.30 -15.95
N LEU A 228 20.02 7.10 -17.25
CA LEU A 228 20.32 8.06 -18.31
C LEU A 228 19.28 9.18 -18.45
N THR A 229 18.07 8.97 -17.94
CA THR A 229 16.94 9.92 -18.02
C THR A 229 16.73 10.70 -16.73
N CYS A 230 17.67 10.60 -15.78
CA CYS A 230 17.61 11.24 -14.48
C CYS A 230 18.35 12.58 -14.45
#